data_AF-A0A128ET55-F1
#
_entry.id   AF-A0A128ET55-F1
#
_cell.length_a   1.000
_cell.length_b   1.000
_cell.length_c   1.000
_cell.angle_alpha   90.00
_cell.angle_beta   90.00
_cell.angle_gamma   90.00
#
_symmetry.space_group_name_H-M   'P 1'
#
loop_
_entity.id
_entity.type
_entity.pdbx_description
1 polymer ?
#
loop_
_entity_poly.entity_id
_entity_poly.type
_entity_poly.pdbx_seq_one_letter_code
_entity_poly.pdbx_strand_id
1 'polypeptide(L)'
;MKRIAVFAHYDRDNLVDDHVYAYIESLKNFVDKVVFVSVSNPKNLDILDGIVDEIIVRENVGYDFMSWSQGIASQSNMFDFDELILCNDSCYGPLRSFEDVFNEMSTRGVDVWGITDSSQISYHLQSYFLVFNRAAFSSDVFVNFMTGIKHEESKFDVVEKYEVGLTSCLISNGFKVDSLIKSKEIVSQLDTSKVYKDKIRRVALLLKKNILDEKGFRKKIIGVVSLIRNYYTKLVEFSLADNSNIKFVAWKELINAGDPFVKVMLLRDNPSNVPDLDDWPAEIKKVSNYNIELISKHLSRVRND
;
A
#
# COMPACT_ATOMS: atom_id res chain seq x y z
N MET A 1 16.22 -13.16 -17.18
CA MET A 1 16.40 -12.18 -16.08
C MET A 1 15.99 -12.89 -14.81
N LYS A 2 16.84 -12.90 -13.78
CA LYS A 2 16.57 -13.55 -12.51
C LYS A 2 15.96 -12.56 -11.51
N ARG A 3 14.84 -12.89 -10.88
CA ARG A 3 14.20 -12.02 -9.88
C ARG A 3 14.06 -12.70 -8.53
N ILE A 4 14.17 -11.92 -7.47
CA ILE A 4 13.84 -12.34 -6.11
C ILE A 4 12.75 -11.41 -5.55
N ALA A 5 11.76 -12.01 -4.88
CA ALA A 5 10.75 -11.28 -4.13
C ALA A 5 10.93 -11.51 -2.63
N VAL A 6 10.87 -10.43 -1.84
CA VAL A 6 10.74 -10.48 -0.38
C VAL A 6 9.34 -10.00 -0.02
N PHE A 7 8.52 -10.91 0.49
CA PHE A 7 7.11 -10.71 0.77
C PHE A 7 6.88 -10.54 2.27
N ALA A 8 6.46 -9.35 2.69
CA ALA A 8 6.11 -9.07 4.09
C ALA A 8 4.65 -9.48 4.37
N HIS A 9 4.43 -10.21 5.47
CA HIS A 9 3.14 -10.75 5.83
C HIS A 9 2.75 -10.44 7.29
N TYR A 10 1.49 -10.10 7.50
CA TYR A 10 0.87 -9.98 8.80
C TYR A 10 -0.60 -10.43 8.74
N ASP A 11 -0.97 -11.31 9.67
CA ASP A 11 -2.36 -11.61 9.94
C ASP A 11 -2.63 -11.66 11.44
N ARG A 12 -3.76 -11.09 11.85
CA ARG A 12 -4.16 -10.99 13.26
C ARG A 12 -4.57 -12.34 13.86
N ASP A 13 -5.05 -13.26 13.04
CA ASP A 13 -5.55 -14.58 13.46
C ASP A 13 -4.49 -15.69 13.28
N ASN A 14 -3.27 -15.30 12.88
CA ASN A 14 -2.16 -16.19 12.57
C ASN A 14 -2.51 -17.18 11.45
N LEU A 15 -3.02 -16.65 10.34
CA LEU A 15 -3.30 -17.40 9.12
C LEU A 15 -2.62 -16.77 7.92
N VAL A 16 -2.30 -17.58 6.92
CA VAL A 16 -2.10 -17.10 5.55
C VAL A 16 -3.43 -17.30 4.81
N ASP A 17 -4.08 -16.22 4.38
CA ASP A 17 -5.35 -16.32 3.63
C ASP A 17 -5.13 -16.77 2.18
N ASP A 18 -6.18 -17.35 1.59
CA ASP A 18 -6.20 -17.77 0.19
C ASP A 18 -5.85 -16.62 -0.79
N HIS A 19 -6.18 -15.36 -0.47
CA HIS A 19 -5.83 -14.23 -1.33
C HIS A 19 -4.32 -13.91 -1.31
N VAL A 20 -3.63 -14.20 -0.20
CA VAL A 20 -2.17 -14.08 -0.07
C VAL A 20 -1.50 -15.22 -0.84
N TYR A 21 -2.01 -16.45 -0.71
CA TYR A 21 -1.57 -17.58 -1.53
C TYR A 21 -1.69 -17.26 -3.03
N ALA A 22 -2.87 -16.81 -3.48
CA ALA A 22 -3.13 -16.51 -4.89
C ALA A 22 -2.22 -15.39 -5.42
N TYR A 23 -1.89 -14.39 -4.59
CA TYR A 23 -0.91 -13.37 -4.92
C TYR A 23 0.47 -14.03 -5.13
N ILE A 24 1.00 -14.75 -4.13
CA ILE A 24 2.35 -15.32 -4.21
C ILE A 24 2.44 -16.33 -5.37
N GLU A 25 1.43 -17.16 -5.58
CA GLU A 25 1.35 -18.08 -6.72
C GLU A 25 1.43 -17.34 -8.05
N SER A 26 0.67 -16.25 -8.22
CA SER A 26 0.77 -15.43 -9.42
C SER A 26 2.13 -14.78 -9.58
N LEU A 27 2.78 -14.38 -8.48
CA LEU A 27 4.11 -13.75 -8.49
C LEU A 27 5.22 -14.75 -8.83
N LYS A 28 5.11 -16.01 -8.36
CA LYS A 28 6.10 -17.08 -8.57
C LYS A 28 6.35 -17.38 -10.04
N ASN A 29 5.37 -17.15 -10.91
CA ASN A 29 5.55 -17.27 -12.37
C ASN A 29 6.52 -16.24 -12.98
N PHE A 30 6.85 -15.17 -12.24
CA PHE A 30 7.71 -14.07 -12.70
C PHE A 30 9.00 -13.93 -11.91
N VAL A 31 9.16 -14.71 -10.84
CA VAL A 31 10.31 -14.65 -9.94
C VAL A 31 10.93 -16.02 -9.72
N ASP A 32 12.26 -16.05 -9.62
CA ASP A 32 13.00 -17.28 -9.40
C ASP A 32 12.95 -17.69 -7.93
N LYS A 33 12.94 -16.70 -7.02
CA LYS A 33 12.93 -16.94 -5.57
C LYS A 33 11.92 -16.05 -4.84
N VAL A 34 11.19 -16.63 -3.89
CA VAL A 34 10.30 -15.93 -2.96
C VAL A 34 10.76 -16.18 -1.52
N VAL A 35 11.05 -15.11 -0.79
CA VAL A 35 11.32 -15.10 0.65
C VAL A 35 10.09 -14.52 1.35
N PHE A 36 9.37 -15.35 2.09
CA PHE A 36 8.18 -14.96 2.83
C PHE A 36 8.55 -14.62 4.28
N VAL A 37 8.26 -13.40 4.70
CA VAL A 37 8.63 -12.91 6.03
C VAL A 37 7.37 -12.50 6.79
N SER A 38 6.98 -13.31 7.76
CA SER A 38 5.79 -13.10 8.56
C SER A 38 6.13 -12.52 9.93
N VAL A 39 5.44 -11.44 10.30
CA VAL A 39 5.45 -10.88 11.67
C VAL A 39 4.32 -11.45 12.55
N SER A 40 3.45 -12.30 11.98
CA SER A 40 2.57 -13.20 12.71
C SER A 40 3.20 -14.60 12.81
N ASN A 41 2.56 -15.54 13.50
CA ASN A 41 2.99 -16.94 13.60
C ASN A 41 1.99 -17.88 12.89
N PRO A 42 1.94 -17.90 11.54
CA PRO A 42 0.86 -18.55 10.82
C PRO A 42 0.78 -20.06 11.09
N LYS A 43 -0.44 -20.56 11.28
CA LYS A 43 -0.67 -21.97 11.62
C LYS A 43 -0.75 -22.90 10.40
N ASN A 44 -0.92 -22.33 9.21
CA ASN A 44 -1.16 -23.02 7.96
C ASN A 44 -0.09 -22.68 6.90
N LEU A 45 1.18 -22.73 7.28
CA LEU A 45 2.30 -22.43 6.37
C LEU A 45 2.46 -23.48 5.25
N ASP A 46 1.90 -24.68 5.44
CA ASP A 46 1.87 -25.76 4.46
C ASP A 46 1.20 -25.37 3.14
N ILE A 47 0.31 -24.37 3.16
CA ILE A 47 -0.29 -23.86 1.92
C ILE A 47 0.75 -23.19 1.00
N LEU A 48 1.91 -22.78 1.52
CA LEU A 48 2.96 -22.09 0.76
C LEU A 48 3.97 -23.07 0.13
N ASP A 49 3.81 -24.37 0.37
CA ASP A 49 4.71 -25.40 -0.15
C ASP A 49 4.75 -25.36 -1.68
N GLY A 50 5.97 -25.28 -2.23
CA GLY A 50 6.21 -25.26 -3.67
C GLY A 50 6.11 -23.89 -4.35
N ILE A 51 5.61 -22.86 -3.67
CA ILE A 51 5.55 -21.48 -4.19
C ILE A 51 6.46 -20.50 -3.43
N VAL A 52 6.84 -20.83 -2.19
CA VAL A 52 7.79 -20.07 -1.38
C VAL A 52 9.07 -20.89 -1.16
N ASP A 53 10.22 -20.24 -1.32
CA ASP A 53 11.54 -20.88 -1.22
C ASP A 53 12.13 -20.76 0.19
N GLU A 54 11.73 -19.75 0.96
CA GLU A 54 12.19 -19.51 2.32
C GLU A 54 11.11 -18.82 3.15
N ILE A 55 10.89 -19.31 4.37
CA ILE A 55 9.93 -18.73 5.33
C ILE A 55 10.69 -18.25 6.56
N ILE A 56 10.47 -16.99 6.93
CA ILE A 56 11.02 -16.35 8.13
C ILE A 56 9.84 -15.89 8.99
N VAL A 57 9.79 -16.36 10.23
CA VAL A 57 8.85 -15.88 11.25
C VAL A 57 9.61 -15.02 12.25
N ARG A 58 9.11 -13.81 12.51
CA ARG A 58 9.78 -12.82 13.34
C ARG A 58 8.80 -12.05 14.22
N GLU A 59 9.33 -11.33 15.20
CA GLU A 59 8.52 -10.43 16.04
C GLU A 59 7.99 -9.22 15.23
N ASN A 60 6.80 -8.75 15.60
CA ASN A 60 6.14 -7.61 14.96
C ASN A 60 6.72 -6.26 15.40
N VAL A 61 7.96 -6.02 14.97
CA VAL A 61 8.78 -4.85 15.30
C VAL A 61 9.27 -4.21 14.00
N GLY A 62 9.14 -2.90 13.82
CA GLY A 62 9.67 -2.20 12.62
C GLY A 62 8.94 -2.49 11.30
N TYR A 63 7.77 -3.14 11.34
CA TYR A 63 6.85 -3.35 10.23
C TYR A 63 7.50 -3.96 8.96
N ASP A 64 6.92 -3.73 7.79
CA ASP A 64 7.29 -4.35 6.51
C ASP A 64 8.74 -4.05 6.11
N PHE A 65 9.22 -2.82 6.36
CA PHE A 65 10.60 -2.44 6.06
C PHE A 65 11.62 -3.33 6.78
N MET A 66 11.38 -3.65 8.05
CA MET A 66 12.23 -4.57 8.79
C MET A 66 12.08 -6.01 8.26
N SER A 67 10.89 -6.42 7.84
CA SER A 67 10.68 -7.72 7.22
C SER A 67 11.45 -7.85 5.89
N TRP A 68 11.44 -6.81 5.05
CA TRP A 68 12.24 -6.77 3.82
C TRP A 68 13.74 -6.77 4.12
N SER A 69 14.20 -5.97 5.09
CA SER A 69 15.60 -5.95 5.50
C SER A 69 16.10 -7.34 5.93
N GLN A 70 15.33 -8.03 6.78
CA GLN A 70 15.68 -9.38 7.24
C GLN A 70 15.62 -10.41 6.11
N GLY A 71 14.61 -10.34 5.24
CA GLY A 71 14.51 -11.23 4.09
C GLY A 71 15.63 -11.02 3.06
N ILE A 72 16.15 -9.80 2.89
CA ILE A 72 17.35 -9.54 2.08
C ILE A 72 18.60 -10.09 2.78
N ALA A 73 18.75 -9.82 4.07
CA ALA A 73 19.91 -10.22 4.85
C ALA A 73 20.07 -11.75 4.97
N SER A 74 19.00 -12.52 4.84
CA SER A 74 19.09 -13.99 4.82
C SER A 74 19.63 -14.55 3.51
N GLN A 75 19.75 -13.73 2.45
CA GLN A 75 20.22 -14.16 1.13
C GLN A 75 21.71 -13.92 0.95
N SER A 76 22.53 -14.96 1.11
CA SER A 76 23.97 -14.88 0.85
C SER A 76 24.30 -14.61 -0.63
N ASN A 77 23.39 -14.96 -1.53
CA ASN A 77 23.54 -14.82 -2.99
C ASN A 77 22.63 -13.72 -3.57
N MET A 78 22.29 -12.71 -2.77
CA MET A 78 21.42 -11.59 -3.19
C MET A 78 21.85 -10.93 -4.50
N PHE A 79 23.16 -10.82 -4.74
CA PHE A 79 23.71 -10.18 -5.93
C PHE A 79 23.74 -11.08 -7.18
N ASP A 80 23.25 -12.32 -7.10
CA ASP A 80 23.07 -13.17 -8.29
C ASP A 80 21.80 -12.80 -9.08
N PHE A 81 20.87 -12.08 -8.45
CA PHE A 81 19.62 -11.64 -9.05
C PHE A 81 19.78 -10.33 -9.85
N ASP A 82 18.92 -10.15 -10.85
CA ASP A 82 18.87 -8.97 -11.70
C ASP A 82 17.88 -7.91 -11.18
N GLU A 83 16.82 -8.36 -10.50
CA GLU A 83 15.83 -7.48 -9.87
C GLU A 83 15.42 -7.99 -8.47
N LEU A 84 15.18 -7.04 -7.57
CA LEU A 84 14.59 -7.25 -6.25
C LEU A 84 13.18 -6.67 -6.23
N ILE A 85 12.21 -7.45 -5.76
CA ILE A 85 10.84 -7.04 -5.53
C ILE A 85 10.57 -7.01 -4.02
N LEU A 86 10.12 -5.88 -3.51
CA LEU A 86 9.61 -5.73 -2.15
C LEU A 86 8.10 -5.57 -2.21
N CYS A 87 7.36 -6.47 -1.56
CA CYS A 87 5.89 -6.44 -1.58
C CYS A 87 5.30 -6.92 -0.26
N ASN A 88 4.02 -6.67 -0.06
CA ASN A 88 3.29 -7.09 1.14
C ASN A 88 1.85 -7.52 0.83
N ASP A 89 1.18 -8.05 1.84
CA ASP A 89 -0.22 -8.51 1.83
C ASP A 89 -1.26 -7.40 2.06
N SER A 90 -0.87 -6.12 2.05
CA SER A 90 -1.81 -5.01 2.29
C SER A 90 -2.80 -4.76 1.14
N CYS A 91 -2.73 -5.56 0.08
CA CYS A 91 -3.51 -5.44 -1.16
C CYS A 91 -4.06 -6.80 -1.61
N TYR A 92 -5.28 -6.78 -2.15
CA TYR A 92 -5.80 -7.85 -3.00
C TYR A 92 -5.29 -7.65 -4.42
N GLY A 93 -4.86 -8.75 -5.05
CA GLY A 93 -4.40 -8.77 -6.43
C GLY A 93 -3.69 -10.07 -6.77
N PRO A 94 -3.13 -10.16 -7.99
CA PRO A 94 -3.18 -9.13 -9.02
C PRO A 94 -4.50 -9.13 -9.82
N LEU A 95 -5.09 -7.94 -10.04
CA LEU A 95 -6.23 -7.72 -10.94
C LEU A 95 -5.79 -7.62 -12.41
N ARG A 96 -4.57 -7.15 -12.65
CA ARG A 96 -3.89 -7.10 -13.95
C ARG A 96 -2.66 -7.99 -13.86
N SER A 97 -2.40 -8.82 -14.88
CA SER A 97 -1.32 -9.80 -14.81
C SER A 97 0.04 -9.14 -14.51
N PHE A 98 0.89 -9.81 -13.73
CA PHE A 98 2.25 -9.32 -13.53
C PHE A 98 3.02 -9.25 -14.84
N GLU A 99 2.77 -10.14 -15.80
CA GLU A 99 3.37 -10.08 -17.14
C GLU A 99 3.16 -8.72 -17.80
N ASP A 100 1.91 -8.25 -17.86
CA ASP A 100 1.57 -6.96 -18.47
C ASP A 100 2.22 -5.79 -17.73
N VAL A 101 2.24 -5.85 -16.39
CA VAL A 101 2.82 -4.80 -15.54
C VAL A 101 4.34 -4.73 -15.74
N PHE A 102 5.04 -5.86 -15.71
CA PHE A 102 6.49 -5.92 -15.92
C PHE A 102 6.87 -5.56 -17.36
N ASN A 103 6.10 -6.02 -18.36
CA ASN A 103 6.33 -5.66 -19.75
C ASN A 103 6.22 -4.15 -19.95
N GLU A 104 5.19 -3.51 -19.40
CA GLU A 104 5.04 -2.05 -19.47
C GLU A 104 6.22 -1.32 -18.81
N MET A 105 6.55 -1.67 -17.57
CA MET A 105 7.61 -0.99 -16.82
C MET A 105 9.01 -1.21 -17.40
N SER A 106 9.25 -2.37 -18.03
CA SER A 106 10.54 -2.68 -18.68
C SER A 106 10.90 -1.70 -19.80
N THR A 107 9.90 -1.04 -20.42
CA THR A 107 10.12 -0.08 -21.51
C THR A 107 10.55 1.31 -21.04
N ARG A 108 10.42 1.61 -19.74
CA ARG A 108 10.60 2.97 -19.20
C ARG A 108 12.05 3.31 -18.84
N GLY A 109 12.94 2.32 -18.75
CA GLY A 109 14.37 2.54 -18.49
C GLY A 109 14.67 3.17 -17.13
N VAL A 110 13.93 2.73 -16.10
CA VAL A 110 13.99 3.23 -14.72
C VAL A 110 14.74 2.25 -13.82
N ASP A 111 15.37 2.76 -12.76
CA ASP A 111 16.15 1.95 -11.81
C ASP A 111 15.30 1.38 -10.70
N VAL A 112 14.29 2.15 -10.28
CA VAL A 112 13.34 1.78 -9.22
C VAL A 112 11.95 2.15 -9.65
N TRP A 113 10.99 1.27 -9.40
CA TRP A 113 9.60 1.60 -9.62
C TRP A 113 8.63 0.98 -8.62
N GLY A 114 7.44 1.59 -8.53
CA GLY A 114 6.32 1.08 -7.75
C GLY A 114 5.02 1.15 -8.54
N ILE A 115 3.93 0.64 -7.97
CA ILE A 115 2.64 0.64 -8.68
C ILE A 115 2.03 2.05 -8.71
N THR A 116 2.06 2.76 -7.60
CA THR A 116 1.56 4.13 -7.48
C THR A 116 2.58 5.01 -6.77
N ASP A 117 2.63 6.28 -7.15
CA ASP A 117 3.34 7.31 -6.40
C ASP A 117 2.38 8.10 -5.48
N SER A 118 2.94 8.97 -4.67
CA SER A 118 2.23 9.90 -3.80
C SER A 118 3.07 11.17 -3.62
N SER A 119 2.38 12.31 -3.47
CA SER A 119 3.00 13.62 -3.17
C SER A 119 2.43 14.25 -1.89
N GLN A 120 1.79 13.46 -1.02
CA GLN A 120 1.12 13.95 0.20
C GLN A 120 2.06 14.59 1.24
N ILE A 121 3.34 14.21 1.23
CA ILE A 121 4.36 14.77 2.13
C ILE A 121 5.51 15.30 1.26
N SER A 122 6.14 14.38 0.54
CA SER A 122 7.07 14.62 -0.57
C SER A 122 6.78 13.57 -1.65
N TYR A 123 7.35 13.73 -2.84
CA TYR A 123 7.25 12.70 -3.87
C TYR A 123 7.85 11.38 -3.37
N HIS A 124 7.07 10.31 -3.39
CA HIS A 124 7.52 8.96 -3.05
C HIS A 124 6.72 7.89 -3.77
N LEU A 125 7.32 6.71 -3.93
CA LEU A 125 6.61 5.50 -4.33
C LEU A 125 5.91 4.88 -3.13
N GLN A 126 4.69 4.36 -3.35
CA GLN A 126 3.99 3.63 -2.30
C GLN A 126 4.59 2.24 -2.11
N SER A 127 4.90 1.89 -0.86
CA SER A 127 5.80 0.76 -0.55
C SER A 127 5.17 -0.64 -0.64
N TYR A 128 3.89 -0.77 -0.98
CA TYR A 128 3.22 -2.08 -1.03
C TYR A 128 3.67 -2.98 -2.19
N PHE A 129 4.33 -2.38 -3.19
CA PHE A 129 4.99 -3.10 -4.27
C PHE A 129 6.05 -2.18 -4.89
N LEU A 130 7.31 -2.55 -4.70
CA LEU A 130 8.48 -1.84 -5.22
C LEU A 130 9.38 -2.83 -5.95
N VAL A 131 10.01 -2.38 -7.03
CA VAL A 131 10.97 -3.16 -7.81
C VAL A 131 12.23 -2.34 -8.03
N PHE A 132 13.38 -2.99 -7.83
CA PHE A 132 14.71 -2.40 -7.94
C PHE A 132 15.51 -3.23 -8.93
N ASN A 133 16.15 -2.57 -9.90
CA ASN A 133 17.15 -3.25 -10.71
C ASN A 133 18.43 -3.53 -9.90
N ARG A 134 19.32 -4.35 -10.45
CA ARG A 134 20.61 -4.70 -9.84
C ARG A 134 21.40 -3.49 -9.38
N ALA A 135 21.54 -2.48 -10.25
CA ALA A 135 22.32 -1.28 -9.93
C ALA A 135 21.76 -0.52 -8.71
N ALA A 136 20.43 -0.47 -8.56
CA ALA A 136 19.77 0.16 -7.42
C ALA A 136 19.94 -0.66 -6.13
N PHE A 137 19.55 -1.94 -6.12
CA PHE A 137 19.56 -2.71 -4.87
C PHE A 137 20.96 -3.14 -4.42
N SER A 138 21.95 -3.16 -5.32
CA SER A 138 23.35 -3.42 -4.97
C SER A 138 24.15 -2.17 -4.63
N SER A 139 23.54 -0.99 -4.65
CA SER A 139 24.22 0.26 -4.32
C SER A 139 24.45 0.40 -2.82
N ASP A 140 25.54 1.07 -2.44
CA ASP A 140 25.79 1.42 -1.04
C ASP A 140 24.64 2.26 -0.46
N VAL A 141 23.99 3.08 -1.28
CA VAL A 141 22.82 3.89 -0.89
C VAL A 141 21.69 3.01 -0.39
N PHE A 142 21.30 2.00 -1.17
CA PHE A 142 20.24 1.07 -0.82
C PHE A 142 20.65 0.16 0.34
N VAL A 143 21.86 -0.41 0.30
CA VAL A 143 22.36 -1.32 1.35
C VAL A 143 22.43 -0.61 2.71
N ASN A 144 22.98 0.61 2.76
CA ASN A 144 23.04 1.40 3.99
C ASN A 144 21.64 1.79 4.49
N PHE A 145 20.70 2.07 3.57
CA PHE A 145 19.32 2.33 3.94
C PHE A 145 18.68 1.10 4.59
N MET A 146 18.75 -0.07 3.94
CA MET A 146 18.09 -1.29 4.41
C MET A 146 18.71 -1.82 5.72
N THR A 147 20.03 -1.73 5.87
CA THR A 147 20.72 -2.12 7.11
C THR A 147 20.56 -1.09 8.24
N GLY A 148 20.24 0.16 7.90
CA GLY A 148 19.98 1.24 8.83
C GLY A 148 18.56 1.27 9.40
N ILE A 149 17.66 0.40 8.95
CA ILE A 149 16.28 0.30 9.44
C ILE A 149 16.32 -0.08 10.93
N LYS A 150 15.68 0.73 11.75
CA LYS A 150 15.57 0.55 13.21
C LYS A 150 14.11 0.46 13.61
N HIS A 151 13.89 -0.04 14.83
CA HIS A 151 12.58 0.08 15.45
C HIS A 151 12.25 1.56 15.68
N GLU A 152 11.11 2.00 15.15
CA GLU A 152 10.55 3.32 15.42
C GLU A 152 9.27 3.16 16.24
N GLU A 153 9.02 4.10 17.16
CA GLU A 153 7.91 4.02 18.11
C GLU A 153 6.54 4.34 17.48
N SER A 154 6.51 5.01 16.31
CA SER A 154 5.26 5.37 15.63
C SER A 154 5.22 4.97 14.15
N LYS A 155 4.00 4.66 13.66
CA LYS A 155 3.73 4.40 12.22
C LYS A 155 3.98 5.62 11.34
N PHE A 156 3.83 6.83 11.86
CA PHE A 156 4.10 8.05 11.10
C PHE A 156 5.60 8.18 10.82
N ASP A 157 6.44 7.88 11.82
CA ASP A 157 7.90 7.87 11.66
C ASP A 157 8.32 6.83 10.63
N VAL A 158 7.65 5.68 10.55
CA VAL A 158 7.91 4.65 9.53
C VAL A 158 7.61 5.17 8.12
N VAL A 159 6.48 5.84 7.89
CA VAL A 159 6.14 6.38 6.55
C VAL A 159 7.09 7.51 6.16
N GLU A 160 7.31 8.48 7.05
CA GLU A 160 8.15 9.64 6.76
C GLU A 160 9.63 9.24 6.61
N LYS A 161 10.15 8.42 7.50
CA LYS A 161 11.56 8.01 7.50
C LYS A 161 11.86 6.95 6.46
N TYR A 162 10.94 6.01 6.23
CA TYR A 162 11.24 4.86 5.37
C TYR A 162 10.58 4.96 4.00
N GLU A 163 9.28 5.19 3.88
CA GLU A 163 8.63 5.23 2.57
C GLU A 163 9.02 6.50 1.78
N VAL A 164 8.87 7.67 2.42
CA VAL A 164 9.29 8.95 1.83
C VAL A 164 10.82 9.04 1.77
N GLY A 165 11.49 8.61 2.84
CA GLY A 165 12.95 8.63 2.93
C GLY A 165 13.64 7.75 1.89
N LEU A 166 13.14 6.54 1.59
CA LEU A 166 13.73 5.66 0.59
C LEU A 166 13.72 6.31 -0.79
N THR A 167 12.55 6.75 -1.24
CA THR A 167 12.41 7.35 -2.57
C THR A 167 13.25 8.62 -2.69
N SER A 168 13.21 9.49 -1.67
CA SER A 168 14.00 10.72 -1.65
C SER A 168 15.50 10.42 -1.69
N CYS A 169 15.97 9.46 -0.89
CA CYS A 169 17.37 9.05 -0.85
C CYS A 169 17.85 8.55 -2.21
N LEU A 170 17.07 7.71 -2.89
CA LEU A 170 17.40 7.18 -4.21
C LEU A 170 17.48 8.29 -5.27
N ILE A 171 16.48 9.17 -5.33
CA ILE A 171 16.46 10.29 -6.28
C ILE A 171 17.65 11.24 -6.04
N SER A 172 17.93 11.58 -4.77
CA SER A 172 19.06 12.45 -4.43
C SER A 172 20.42 11.86 -4.78
N ASN A 173 20.51 10.53 -4.95
CA ASN A 173 21.72 9.83 -5.39
C ASN A 173 21.69 9.47 -6.89
N GLY A 174 20.77 10.04 -7.67
CA GLY A 174 20.77 9.96 -9.13
C GLY A 174 20.06 8.76 -9.74
N PHE A 175 19.37 7.94 -8.94
CA PHE A 175 18.55 6.84 -9.46
C PHE A 175 17.30 7.35 -10.16
N LYS A 176 16.93 6.73 -11.29
CA LYS A 176 15.70 7.02 -12.00
C LYS A 176 14.55 6.28 -11.34
N VAL A 177 13.58 7.03 -10.82
CA VAL A 177 12.44 6.47 -10.09
C VAL A 177 11.13 6.79 -10.82
N ASP A 178 10.28 5.78 -11.00
CA ASP A 178 8.99 5.94 -11.67
C ASP A 178 7.87 5.11 -11.03
N SER A 179 6.62 5.36 -11.40
CA SER A 179 5.48 4.55 -10.96
C SER A 179 4.62 4.13 -12.15
N LEU A 180 4.05 2.93 -12.09
CA LEU A 180 3.13 2.44 -13.14
C LEU A 180 2.02 3.47 -13.37
N ILE A 181 1.40 3.92 -12.28
CA ILE A 181 0.34 4.92 -12.29
C ILE A 181 0.78 6.17 -11.52
N LYS A 182 0.54 7.33 -12.12
CA LYS A 182 0.81 8.64 -11.53
C LYS A 182 -0.40 9.16 -10.77
N SER A 183 -0.22 9.41 -9.48
CA SER A 183 -1.23 10.00 -8.59
C SER A 183 -1.81 11.28 -9.17
N LYS A 184 -0.96 12.16 -9.68
CA LYS A 184 -1.38 13.44 -10.29
C LYS A 184 -2.30 13.25 -11.49
N GLU A 185 -2.03 12.27 -12.34
CA GLU A 185 -2.87 11.98 -13.51
C GLU A 185 -4.26 11.50 -13.10
N ILE A 186 -4.34 10.54 -12.18
CA ILE A 186 -5.62 10.05 -11.64
C ILE A 186 -6.40 11.18 -10.98
N VAL A 187 -5.73 11.95 -10.13
CA VAL A 187 -6.35 13.07 -9.41
C VAL A 187 -6.88 14.14 -10.36
N SER A 188 -6.17 14.45 -11.44
CA SER A 188 -6.61 15.40 -12.46
C SER A 188 -7.89 14.98 -13.20
N GLN A 189 -8.20 13.67 -13.20
CA GLN A 189 -9.37 13.09 -13.85
C GLN A 189 -10.58 13.00 -12.90
N LEU A 190 -10.38 13.25 -11.59
CA LEU A 190 -11.47 13.20 -10.63
C LEU A 190 -12.40 14.41 -10.77
N ASP A 191 -13.70 14.14 -10.86
CA ASP A 191 -14.70 15.19 -10.68
C ASP A 191 -14.60 15.73 -9.24
N THR A 192 -14.11 16.96 -9.12
CA THR A 192 -13.98 17.70 -7.86
C THR A 192 -15.28 17.64 -7.02
N SER A 193 -16.45 17.51 -7.64
CA SER A 193 -17.75 17.43 -6.95
C SER A 193 -17.91 16.18 -6.06
N LYS A 194 -17.25 15.04 -6.39
CA LYS A 194 -17.24 13.82 -5.56
C LYS A 194 -16.39 14.00 -4.30
N VAL A 195 -15.32 14.77 -4.39
CA VAL A 195 -14.38 15.07 -3.30
C VAL A 195 -15.03 15.94 -2.21
N TYR A 196 -15.96 16.84 -2.59
CA TYR A 196 -16.67 17.72 -1.63
C TYR A 196 -17.78 17.00 -0.84
N LYS A 197 -18.47 16.01 -1.40
CA LYS A 197 -19.57 15.30 -0.70
C LYS A 197 -19.08 14.42 0.45
N ASP A 198 -17.98 13.69 0.25
CA ASP A 198 -17.37 12.89 1.32
C ASP A 198 -16.86 13.76 2.48
N LYS A 199 -16.26 14.91 2.13
CA LYS A 199 -15.77 15.91 3.08
C LYS A 199 -16.85 16.51 3.96
N ILE A 200 -18.00 16.89 3.37
CA ILE A 200 -19.17 17.36 4.14
C ILE A 200 -19.68 16.25 5.06
N ARG A 201 -19.70 14.99 4.58
CA ARG A 201 -20.15 13.83 5.36
C ARG A 201 -19.21 13.49 6.51
N ARG A 202 -17.89 13.53 6.32
CA ARG A 202 -16.88 13.33 7.39
C ARG A 202 -16.93 14.43 8.44
N VAL A 203 -17.05 15.69 8.02
CA VAL A 203 -17.26 16.81 8.95
C VAL A 203 -18.58 16.62 9.71
N ALA A 204 -19.66 16.22 9.04
CA ALA A 204 -20.94 15.95 9.68
C ALA A 204 -20.86 14.76 10.67
N LEU A 205 -20.12 13.70 10.36
CA LEU A 205 -19.90 12.56 11.25
C LEU A 205 -19.06 12.93 12.48
N LEU A 206 -17.98 13.69 12.31
CA LEU A 206 -17.15 14.20 13.40
C LEU A 206 -17.94 15.15 14.30
N LEU A 207 -18.76 16.03 13.71
CA LEU A 207 -19.68 16.89 14.44
C LEU A 207 -20.74 16.07 15.18
N LYS A 208 -21.34 15.06 14.55
CA LYS A 208 -22.37 14.19 15.17
C LYS A 208 -21.79 13.40 16.35
N LYS A 209 -20.57 12.86 16.23
CA LYS A 209 -19.88 12.13 17.31
C LYS A 209 -19.58 13.04 18.51
N ASN A 210 -19.11 14.27 18.26
CA ASN A 210 -18.86 15.27 19.30
C ASN A 210 -20.13 15.93 19.90
N ILE A 211 -21.28 15.82 19.21
CA ILE A 211 -22.58 16.29 19.71
C ILE A 211 -23.22 15.25 20.64
N LEU A 212 -22.97 13.95 20.40
CA LEU A 212 -23.50 12.85 21.21
C LEU A 212 -22.71 12.63 22.50
N ASP A 213 -21.43 13.01 22.54
CA ASP A 213 -20.62 13.05 23.77
C ASP A 213 -20.78 14.40 24.52
N GLU A 214 -21.50 14.32 25.63
CA GLU A 214 -21.53 15.19 26.82
C GLU A 214 -22.07 16.65 26.82
N LYS A 215 -22.72 16.86 27.98
CA LYS A 215 -23.52 17.96 28.54
C LYS A 215 -22.83 19.34 28.48
N GLY A 216 -23.38 20.28 27.70
CA GLY A 216 -23.01 21.69 27.84
C GLY A 216 -23.28 22.57 26.62
N PHE A 217 -24.52 23.01 26.43
CA PHE A 217 -24.99 23.64 25.18
C PHE A 217 -24.47 25.07 24.92
N ARG A 218 -24.11 25.87 25.94
CA ARG A 218 -23.86 27.31 25.78
C ARG A 218 -22.40 27.77 25.62
N LYS A 219 -21.40 27.02 26.10
CA LYS A 219 -19.97 27.27 25.79
C LYS A 219 -19.57 26.73 24.40
N LYS A 220 -20.43 25.92 23.78
CA LYS A 220 -20.17 25.13 22.56
C LYS A 220 -20.29 25.91 21.24
N ILE A 221 -21.15 26.93 21.11
CA ILE A 221 -21.40 27.60 19.81
C ILE A 221 -20.15 28.35 19.30
N ILE A 222 -19.46 29.09 20.15
CA ILE A 222 -18.26 29.85 19.77
C ILE A 222 -17.10 28.89 19.42
N GLY A 223 -16.96 27.80 20.17
CA GLY A 223 -15.98 26.74 19.89
C GLY A 223 -16.29 25.97 18.60
N VAL A 224 -17.55 25.68 18.31
CA VAL A 224 -17.99 24.99 17.09
C VAL A 224 -17.85 25.89 15.86
N VAL A 225 -18.20 27.17 15.95
CA VAL A 225 -17.99 28.12 14.84
C VAL A 225 -16.50 28.36 14.60
N SER A 226 -15.69 28.46 15.66
CA SER A 226 -14.23 28.49 15.56
C SER A 226 -13.68 27.21 14.91
N LEU A 227 -14.15 26.03 15.31
CA LEU A 227 -13.76 24.75 14.72
C LEU A 227 -14.17 24.65 13.25
N ILE A 228 -15.42 24.98 12.92
CA ILE A 228 -15.94 24.97 11.56
C ILE A 228 -15.17 25.98 10.71
N ARG A 229 -14.83 27.16 11.23
CA ARG A 229 -14.03 28.16 10.52
C ARG A 229 -12.59 27.68 10.32
N ASN A 230 -11.96 27.09 11.34
CA ASN A 230 -10.61 26.52 11.22
C ASN A 230 -10.56 25.33 10.26
N TYR A 231 -11.58 24.47 10.30
CA TYR A 231 -11.74 23.38 9.34
C TYR A 231 -12.04 23.93 7.96
N TYR A 232 -12.94 24.90 7.80
CA TYR A 232 -13.27 25.51 6.51
C TYR A 232 -12.04 26.19 5.89
N THR A 233 -11.25 26.94 6.66
CA THR A 233 -10.00 27.53 6.20
C THR A 233 -8.98 26.46 5.81
N LYS A 234 -8.78 25.41 6.62
CA LYS A 234 -7.97 24.24 6.23
C LYS A 234 -8.53 23.53 5.00
N LEU A 235 -9.84 23.44 4.84
CA LEU A 235 -10.50 22.78 3.72
C LEU A 235 -10.43 23.61 2.42
N VAL A 236 -10.22 24.92 2.52
CA VAL A 236 -10.05 25.85 1.39
C VAL A 236 -8.57 26.00 1.03
N GLU A 237 -7.65 25.90 1.99
CA GLU A 237 -6.18 25.88 1.76
C GLU A 237 -5.67 24.48 1.35
N PHE A 238 -6.38 23.40 1.71
CA PHE A 238 -6.06 22.04 1.31
C PHE A 238 -6.80 21.65 0.02
N SER A 239 -6.04 21.56 -1.08
CA SER A 239 -6.35 20.63 -2.14
C SER A 239 -6.37 19.20 -1.53
N LEU A 240 -7.55 18.63 -1.33
CA LEU A 240 -7.71 17.24 -0.86
C LEU A 240 -7.06 16.23 -1.82
N ALA A 241 -6.93 16.63 -3.07
CA ALA A 241 -6.24 15.97 -4.16
C ALA A 241 -4.76 15.71 -3.85
N ASP A 242 -4.08 16.68 -3.22
CA ASP A 242 -2.64 16.59 -2.98
C ASP A 242 -2.28 15.83 -1.69
N ASN A 243 -3.20 15.77 -0.71
CA ASN A 243 -2.95 15.21 0.64
C ASN A 243 -3.75 13.95 1.00
N SER A 244 -4.42 13.29 0.04
CA SER A 244 -5.14 12.02 0.28
C SER A 244 -4.46 10.85 -0.40
N ASN A 245 -4.40 9.68 0.26
CA ASN A 245 -3.84 8.48 -0.35
C ASN A 245 -4.82 8.04 -1.45
N ILE A 246 -4.39 8.16 -2.71
CA ILE A 246 -5.23 7.93 -3.89
C ILE A 246 -5.88 6.55 -3.90
N LYS A 247 -5.24 5.54 -3.29
CA LYS A 247 -5.77 4.19 -3.14
C LYS A 247 -7.07 4.14 -2.35
N PHE A 248 -7.34 5.15 -1.51
CA PHE A 248 -8.55 5.22 -0.68
C PHE A 248 -9.62 6.15 -1.23
N VAL A 249 -9.31 7.04 -2.17
CA VAL A 249 -10.28 8.02 -2.69
C VAL A 249 -10.63 7.82 -4.16
N ALA A 250 -9.71 7.23 -4.94
CA ALA A 250 -9.80 7.11 -6.39
C ALA A 250 -9.61 5.64 -6.85
N TRP A 251 -10.00 4.68 -6.01
CA TRP A 251 -9.70 3.27 -6.23
C TRP A 251 -10.33 2.70 -7.50
N LYS A 252 -11.52 3.19 -7.89
CA LYS A 252 -12.20 2.78 -9.15
C LYS A 252 -11.42 3.29 -10.36
N GLU A 253 -11.01 4.55 -10.30
CA GLU A 253 -10.19 5.20 -11.33
C GLU A 253 -8.84 4.50 -11.47
N LEU A 254 -8.23 4.08 -10.36
CA LEU A 254 -6.99 3.31 -10.35
C LEU A 254 -7.11 1.95 -11.03
N ILE A 255 -8.09 1.13 -10.67
CA ILE A 255 -8.26 -0.20 -11.31
C ILE A 255 -8.62 -0.05 -12.80
N ASN A 256 -9.35 1.00 -13.18
CA ASN A 256 -9.63 1.32 -14.59
C ASN A 256 -8.37 1.77 -15.34
N ALA A 257 -7.43 2.42 -14.65
CA ALA A 257 -6.11 2.79 -15.19
C ALA A 257 -5.11 1.61 -15.20
N GLY A 258 -5.55 0.40 -14.82
CA GLY A 258 -4.72 -0.81 -14.86
C GLY A 258 -3.93 -1.06 -13.58
N ASP A 259 -4.36 -0.52 -12.44
CA ASP A 259 -3.77 -0.84 -11.13
C ASP A 259 -4.05 -2.32 -10.78
N PRO A 260 -3.02 -3.15 -10.59
CA PRO A 260 -3.22 -4.56 -10.27
C PRO A 260 -3.72 -4.79 -8.84
N PHE A 261 -3.87 -3.76 -8.01
CA PHE A 261 -4.11 -3.93 -6.58
C PHE A 261 -5.25 -3.08 -6.01
N VAL A 262 -6.09 -3.71 -5.18
CA VAL A 262 -7.07 -3.03 -4.33
C VAL A 262 -6.65 -3.16 -2.86
N LYS A 263 -6.55 -2.04 -2.12
CA LYS A 263 -6.11 -2.07 -0.72
C LYS A 263 -7.07 -2.86 0.16
N VAL A 264 -6.53 -3.74 1.01
CA VAL A 264 -7.33 -4.47 2.01
C VAL A 264 -8.04 -3.50 2.94
N MET A 265 -7.32 -2.50 3.46
CA MET A 265 -7.86 -1.46 4.36
C MET A 265 -8.98 -0.64 3.71
N LEU A 266 -8.95 -0.42 2.38
CA LEU A 266 -10.04 0.27 1.68
C LEU A 266 -11.33 -0.52 1.90
N LEU A 267 -11.33 -1.80 1.53
CA LEU A 267 -12.53 -2.63 1.62
C LEU A 267 -12.86 -2.94 3.08
N ARG A 268 -11.90 -3.26 3.95
CA ARG A 268 -12.18 -3.60 5.34
C ARG A 268 -12.74 -2.43 6.14
N ASP A 269 -12.05 -1.29 6.13
CA ASP A 269 -12.29 -0.19 7.08
C ASP A 269 -12.97 1.02 6.43
N ASN A 270 -12.89 1.15 5.10
CA ASN A 270 -13.32 2.32 4.33
C ASN A 270 -12.89 3.64 5.00
N PRO A 271 -11.58 3.88 5.21
CA PRO A 271 -11.10 5.03 5.98
C PRO A 271 -11.56 6.35 5.36
N SER A 272 -11.70 6.38 4.04
CA SER A 272 -12.19 7.50 3.23
C SER A 272 -13.69 7.57 3.05
N ASN A 273 -14.47 6.70 3.69
CA ASN A 273 -15.93 6.71 3.64
C ASN A 273 -16.46 6.83 2.19
N VAL A 274 -15.78 6.13 1.27
CA VAL A 274 -16.13 6.06 -0.15
C VAL A 274 -17.58 5.59 -0.26
N PRO A 275 -18.45 6.34 -0.96
CA PRO A 275 -19.84 5.95 -1.16
C PRO A 275 -19.91 4.70 -2.03
N ASP A 276 -20.95 3.89 -1.80
CA ASP A 276 -21.28 2.70 -2.61
C ASP A 276 -20.09 1.74 -2.74
N LEU A 277 -19.26 1.62 -1.69
CA LEU A 277 -18.11 0.73 -1.68
C LEU A 277 -18.53 -0.75 -1.72
N ASP A 278 -19.74 -1.07 -1.26
CA ASP A 278 -20.28 -2.44 -1.32
C ASP A 278 -20.45 -2.97 -2.75
N ASP A 279 -20.47 -2.08 -3.76
CA ASP A 279 -20.45 -2.46 -5.18
C ASP A 279 -19.07 -2.91 -5.67
N TRP A 280 -18.07 -3.01 -4.78
CA TRP A 280 -16.72 -3.41 -5.15
C TRP A 280 -16.63 -4.69 -6.00
N PRO A 281 -17.45 -5.76 -5.78
CA PRO A 281 -17.36 -6.96 -6.60
C PRO A 281 -17.70 -6.68 -8.07
N ALA A 282 -18.69 -5.82 -8.30
CA ALA A 282 -19.11 -5.43 -9.64
C ALA A 282 -18.06 -4.56 -10.33
N GLU A 283 -17.41 -3.65 -9.60
CA GLU A 283 -16.35 -2.81 -10.16
C GLU A 283 -15.11 -3.62 -10.56
N ILE A 284 -14.66 -4.57 -9.72
CA ILE A 284 -13.52 -5.44 -10.07
C ILE A 284 -13.83 -6.29 -11.30
N LYS A 285 -15.04 -6.85 -11.39
CA LYS A 285 -15.49 -7.67 -12.53
C LYS A 285 -15.53 -6.91 -13.86
N LYS A 286 -15.60 -5.57 -13.85
CA LYS A 286 -15.57 -4.76 -15.08
C LYS A 286 -14.18 -4.76 -15.74
N VAL A 287 -13.11 -4.94 -14.94
CA VAL A 287 -11.73 -4.76 -15.39
C VAL A 287 -10.87 -6.02 -15.26
N SER A 288 -11.34 -7.04 -14.54
CA SER A 288 -10.56 -8.23 -14.24
C SER A 288 -11.42 -9.48 -14.05
N ASN A 289 -10.82 -10.64 -14.37
CA ASN A 289 -11.34 -11.96 -14.03
C ASN A 289 -10.89 -12.44 -12.64
N TYR A 290 -10.30 -11.56 -11.82
CA TYR A 290 -9.86 -11.87 -10.47
C TYR A 290 -10.97 -12.55 -9.65
N ASN A 291 -10.63 -13.61 -8.92
CA ASN A 291 -11.58 -14.36 -8.10
C ASN A 291 -11.97 -13.55 -6.86
N ILE A 292 -13.07 -12.80 -6.98
CA ILE A 292 -13.62 -11.97 -5.91
C ILE A 292 -14.03 -12.76 -4.65
N GLU A 293 -14.23 -14.08 -4.73
CA GLU A 293 -14.56 -14.89 -3.55
C GLU A 293 -13.40 -14.94 -2.54
N LEU A 294 -12.16 -14.77 -3.02
CA LEU A 294 -10.99 -14.63 -2.13
C LEU A 294 -11.10 -13.39 -1.24
N ILE A 295 -11.59 -12.29 -1.80
CA ILE A 295 -11.85 -11.04 -1.06
C ILE A 295 -13.02 -11.26 -0.11
N SER A 296 -14.15 -11.81 -0.59
CA SER A 296 -15.34 -12.04 0.23
C SER A 296 -15.03 -12.93 1.44
N LYS A 297 -14.29 -14.03 1.24
CA LYS A 297 -13.84 -14.94 2.30
C LYS A 297 -12.99 -14.21 3.33
N HIS A 298 -11.96 -13.49 2.90
CA HIS A 298 -11.11 -12.73 3.82
C HIS A 298 -11.90 -11.66 4.59
N LEU A 299 -12.71 -10.83 3.90
CA LEU A 299 -13.52 -9.80 4.54
C LEU A 299 -14.51 -10.35 5.57
N SER A 300 -15.11 -11.52 5.32
CA SER A 300 -16.00 -12.18 6.28
C SER A 300 -15.28 -12.58 7.58
N ARG A 301 -13.97 -12.81 7.53
CA ARG A 301 -13.13 -13.09 8.70
C ARG A 301 -12.71 -11.83 9.43
N VAL A 302 -12.39 -10.76 8.70
CA VAL A 302 -11.73 -9.56 9.28
C VAL A 302 -12.63 -8.35 9.54
N ARG A 303 -13.86 -8.30 9.02
CA ARG A 303 -14.81 -7.19 9.25
C ARG A 303 -15.74 -7.38 10.45
N ASN A 304 -15.86 -8.60 11.00
CA ASN A 304 -16.92 -8.96 11.95
C ASN A 304 -16.64 -8.60 13.43
N ASP A 305 -15.75 -7.63 13.70
CA ASP A 305 -15.49 -7.08 15.05
C ASP A 305 -15.67 -5.55 15.09
#